data_AF-A0A919PN46-F1
#
_entry.id   AF-A0A919PN46-F1
#
_cell.length_a   1.000
_cell.length_b   1.000
_cell.length_c   1.000
_cell.angle_alpha   90.00
_cell.angle_beta   90.00
_cell.angle_gamma   90.00
#
_symmetry.space_group_name_H-M   'P 1'
#
loop_
_entity.id
_entity.type
_entity.pdbx_description
1 polymer ?
#
loop_
_entity_poly.entity_id
_entity_poly.type
_entity_poly.pdbx_seq_one_letter_code
_entity_poly.pdbx_strand_id
1 'polypeptide(L)'
;MRSGDAPWSRSDRESSIYMYIHPCGCGSVDFDPEREVRQVDGVWISQYTGECRNCGTRRQFVFRISEEIPRLAPGAWSTRTEPSELIDPGEWLSIADDLGVTADDDVLELDEEQQCYRRVDLGLAAGAIEEILLSLPEGADALPAGAVRAEVGRRLYAADPARFRRDQLEHARDVYASLGGDVQPHDWAGWPLRARSVNEASLFAELHRCGCGQIEFDRKALWVPAPPGETRATLTYSGDCDRCDSPRYFSFSVPADADSRRAPDPLEAGYGYPGDGPSEVLDPAQFWLYANHCAGAADQLLAEAPADLWSADENWDGMTELLATAVAAVHEALAFIPPGADRVPATAFRSATGRVLHRTNPEIFGRDRLAAVHAERDRRLQNFLADHPPPDGEE
;
A
#
# COMPACT_ATOMS: atom_id res chain seq x y z
N MET A 1 14.73 19.68 15.96
CA MET A 1 14.33 20.39 14.72
C MET A 1 13.23 21.36 15.11
N ARG A 2 13.32 22.65 14.76
CA ARG A 2 12.18 23.56 15.01
C ARG A 2 11.09 23.22 14.00
N SER A 3 9.84 23.32 14.42
CA SER A 3 8.64 22.96 13.63
C SER A 3 8.59 23.62 12.25
N GLY A 4 9.13 24.85 12.15
CA GLY A 4 9.23 25.60 10.90
C GLY A 4 10.25 25.09 9.89
N ASP A 5 11.17 24.19 10.29
CA ASP A 5 12.24 23.68 9.41
C ASP A 5 11.85 22.37 8.71
N ALA A 6 10.71 21.76 9.06
CA ALA A 6 10.25 20.53 8.41
C ALA A 6 9.95 20.78 6.93
N PRO A 7 10.31 19.89 6.00
CA PRO A 7 9.95 20.06 4.60
C PRO A 7 8.42 20.00 4.42
N TRP A 8 7.91 20.73 3.43
CA TRP A 8 6.48 20.75 3.14
C TRP A 8 6.07 19.51 2.34
N SER A 9 5.06 18.80 2.83
CA SER A 9 4.35 17.76 2.08
C SER A 9 3.06 18.33 1.50
N ARG A 10 2.90 18.19 0.18
CA ARG A 10 1.73 18.66 -0.56
C ARG A 10 0.57 17.67 -0.49
N SER A 11 0.84 16.41 -0.12
CA SER A 11 -0.18 15.38 0.04
C SER A 11 0.27 14.23 0.95
N ASP A 12 -0.68 13.50 1.54
CA ASP A 12 -0.38 12.28 2.29
C ASP A 12 0.31 11.23 1.41
N ARG A 13 0.02 11.21 0.10
CA ARG A 13 0.69 10.35 -0.88
C ARG A 13 2.16 10.71 -1.02
N GLU A 14 2.50 12.00 -1.11
CA GLU A 14 3.89 12.48 -1.19
C GLU A 14 4.69 12.12 0.07
N SER A 15 4.10 12.30 1.26
CA SER A 15 4.71 11.87 2.52
C SER A 15 5.00 10.36 2.51
N SER A 16 4.04 9.57 2.04
CA SER A 16 4.13 8.10 2.05
C SER A 16 5.23 7.61 1.11
N ILE A 17 5.28 8.13 -0.12
CA ILE A 17 6.33 7.74 -1.07
C ILE A 17 7.70 8.25 -0.62
N TYR A 18 7.80 9.43 0.02
CA TYR A 18 9.04 9.91 0.62
C TYR A 18 9.58 8.93 1.67
N MET A 19 8.76 8.54 2.66
CA MET A 19 9.16 7.57 3.70
C MET A 19 9.62 6.23 3.11
N TYR A 20 9.06 5.89 1.95
CA TYR A 20 9.33 4.66 1.24
C TYR A 20 10.65 4.67 0.47
N ILE A 21 10.97 5.76 -0.23
CA ILE A 21 12.23 5.87 -1.00
C ILE A 21 13.44 6.23 -0.11
N HIS A 22 13.21 6.58 1.15
CA HIS A 22 14.25 6.86 2.14
C HIS A 22 14.38 5.74 3.17
N PRO A 23 14.98 4.58 2.82
CA PRO A 23 15.09 3.43 3.72
C PRO A 23 15.87 3.76 5.00
N CYS A 24 15.73 2.89 5.99
CA CYS A 24 16.58 2.89 7.17
C CYS A 24 18.07 2.76 6.77
N GLY A 25 19.01 3.14 7.65
CA GLY A 25 20.44 2.96 7.43
C GLY A 25 20.87 1.49 7.19
N CYS A 26 20.03 0.52 7.56
CA CYS A 26 20.23 -0.90 7.23
C CYS A 26 19.71 -1.31 5.84
N GLY A 27 19.13 -0.39 5.07
CA GLY A 27 18.52 -0.65 3.76
C GLY A 27 17.02 -0.98 3.79
N SER A 28 16.47 -1.36 4.96
CA SER A 28 15.06 -1.73 5.07
C SER A 28 14.12 -0.54 4.90
N VAL A 29 13.08 -0.72 4.09
CA VAL A 29 11.95 0.22 4.01
C VAL A 29 10.83 -0.17 4.98
N ASP A 30 10.87 -1.40 5.51
CA ASP A 30 9.87 -1.90 6.46
C ASP A 30 9.89 -1.07 7.75
N PHE A 31 8.77 -0.39 7.96
CA PHE A 31 8.56 0.65 8.96
C PHE A 31 7.05 0.81 9.11
N ASP A 32 6.58 0.68 10.34
CA ASP A 32 5.18 0.85 10.68
C ASP A 32 5.04 2.11 11.55
N PRO A 33 4.84 3.28 10.92
CA PRO A 33 4.75 4.52 11.66
C PRO A 33 3.43 4.67 12.38
N GLU A 34 3.51 4.99 13.66
CA GLU A 34 2.48 5.78 14.32
C GLU A 34 2.43 7.16 13.67
N ARG A 35 1.24 7.59 13.26
CA ARG A 35 0.99 8.91 12.67
C ARG A 35 0.34 9.81 13.69
N GLU A 36 0.93 10.97 13.92
CA GLU A 36 0.37 12.04 14.72
C GLU A 36 0.24 13.31 13.87
N VAL A 37 -0.95 13.90 13.81
CA VAL A 37 -1.18 15.22 13.19
C VAL A 37 -1.43 16.24 14.30
N ARG A 38 -0.64 17.30 14.33
CA ARG A 38 -0.78 18.35 15.35
C ARG A 38 -0.35 19.71 14.82
N GLN A 39 -0.76 20.75 15.51
CA GLN A 39 -0.30 22.10 15.26
C GLN A 39 0.87 22.44 16.19
N VAL A 40 1.97 22.95 15.64
CA VAL A 40 3.12 23.44 16.40
C VAL A 40 3.52 24.81 15.88
N ASP A 41 3.55 25.81 16.76
CA ASP A 41 3.82 27.22 16.41
C ASP A 41 2.88 27.76 15.30
N GLY A 42 1.62 27.29 15.28
CA GLY A 42 0.63 27.67 14.28
C GLY A 42 0.72 26.91 12.95
N VAL A 43 1.70 26.03 12.77
CA VAL A 43 1.89 25.21 11.56
C VAL A 43 1.39 23.79 11.80
N TRP A 44 0.55 23.28 10.90
CA TRP A 44 0.15 21.87 10.91
C TRP A 44 1.31 20.99 10.46
N ILE A 45 1.61 19.96 11.26
CA ILE A 45 2.60 18.96 10.95
C ILE A 45 1.99 17.56 11.00
N SER A 46 2.46 16.70 10.11
CA SER A 46 2.26 15.24 10.20
C SER A 46 3.59 14.62 10.62
N GLN A 47 3.61 14.00 11.79
CA GLN A 47 4.74 13.26 12.30
C GLN A 47 4.48 11.77 12.17
N TYR A 48 5.48 11.04 11.67
CA TYR A 48 5.48 9.60 11.55
C TYR A 48 6.64 9.05 12.38
N THR A 49 6.35 8.19 13.35
CA THR A 49 7.36 7.64 14.26
C THR A 49 7.19 6.15 14.42
N GLY A 50 8.28 5.40 14.43
CA GLY A 50 8.24 3.95 14.58
C GLY A 50 9.63 3.36 14.51
N GLU A 51 9.76 2.06 14.72
CA GLU A 51 11.04 1.36 14.63
C GLU A 51 11.17 0.67 13.27
N CYS A 52 12.40 0.63 12.75
CA CYS A 52 12.69 -0.22 11.60
C CYS A 52 12.54 -1.69 12.01
N ARG A 53 11.66 -2.43 11.34
CA ARG A 53 11.39 -3.85 11.69
C ARG A 53 12.60 -4.77 11.51
N ASN A 54 13.60 -4.34 10.75
CA ASN A 54 14.83 -5.11 10.56
C ASN A 54 15.87 -4.88 11.67
N CYS A 55 16.15 -3.62 12.03
CA CYS A 55 17.26 -3.30 12.94
C CYS A 55 16.84 -2.61 14.26
N GLY A 56 15.54 -2.40 14.49
CA GLY A 56 15.00 -1.71 15.67
C GLY A 56 15.32 -0.21 15.74
N THR A 57 16.03 0.34 14.74
CA THR A 57 16.38 1.77 14.76
C THR A 57 15.12 2.61 14.62
N ARG A 58 14.87 3.48 15.60
CA ARG A 58 13.77 4.44 15.55
C ARG A 58 13.92 5.38 14.36
N ARG A 59 12.90 5.42 13.51
CA ARG A 59 12.75 6.35 12.39
C ARG A 59 11.71 7.39 12.76
N GLN A 60 11.96 8.62 12.35
CA GLN A 60 11.04 9.73 12.53
C GLN A 60 11.04 10.58 11.27
N PHE A 61 9.83 10.86 10.75
CA PHE A 61 9.62 11.82 9.68
C PHE A 61 8.65 12.89 10.16
N VAL A 62 8.95 14.14 9.85
CA VAL A 62 8.10 15.27 10.20
C VAL A 62 7.92 16.11 8.96
N PHE A 63 6.68 16.32 8.56
CA PHE A 63 6.33 17.12 7.40
C PHE A 63 5.40 18.26 7.81
N ARG A 64 5.62 19.45 7.24
CA ARG A 64 4.58 20.49 7.26
C ARG A 64 3.48 20.08 6.28
N ILE A 65 2.23 20.28 6.65
CA ILE A 65 1.07 19.98 5.81
C ILE A 65 0.13 21.18 5.78
N SER A 66 -0.75 21.24 4.76
CA SER A 66 -1.88 22.16 4.78
C SER A 66 -2.95 21.68 5.76
N GLU A 67 -3.72 22.62 6.27
CA GLU A 67 -4.93 22.33 7.05
C GLU A 67 -5.95 21.56 6.21
N GLU A 68 -6.09 21.92 4.93
CA GLU A 68 -6.92 21.21 3.96
C GLU A 68 -6.08 20.20 3.18
N ILE A 69 -6.52 18.93 3.11
CA ILE A 69 -5.89 17.93 2.25
C ILE A 69 -6.56 17.97 0.89
N PRO A 70 -5.82 18.32 -0.17
CA PRO A 70 -6.41 18.48 -1.48
C PRO A 70 -6.79 17.12 -2.09
N ARG A 71 -7.90 17.08 -2.83
CA ARG A 71 -8.27 15.91 -3.65
C ARG A 71 -7.37 15.85 -4.87
N LEU A 72 -6.60 14.77 -5.01
CA LEU A 72 -5.76 14.54 -6.18
C LEU A 72 -6.57 13.99 -7.36
N ALA A 73 -6.24 14.41 -8.57
CA ALA A 73 -6.70 13.76 -9.79
C ALA A 73 -6.08 12.34 -9.90
N PRO A 74 -6.71 11.40 -10.63
CA PRO A 74 -6.09 10.11 -10.95
C PRO A 74 -4.71 10.31 -11.60
N GLY A 75 -3.73 9.50 -11.19
CA GLY A 75 -2.34 9.62 -11.67
C GLY A 75 -1.53 10.79 -11.11
N ALA A 76 -2.17 11.82 -10.52
CA ALA A 76 -1.46 12.97 -9.97
C ALA A 76 -0.81 12.68 -8.60
N TRP A 77 0.36 13.27 -8.39
CA TRP A 77 1.08 13.26 -7.10
C TRP A 77 0.76 14.48 -6.23
N SER A 78 0.38 15.58 -6.87
CA SER A 78 0.09 16.87 -6.25
C SER A 78 -1.06 17.58 -6.97
N THR A 79 -1.80 18.46 -6.27
CA THR A 79 -2.73 19.42 -6.89
C THR A 79 -2.07 20.77 -7.19
N ARG A 80 -0.83 20.93 -6.78
CA ARG A 80 -0.10 22.19 -6.80
C ARG A 80 0.84 22.26 -7.99
N THR A 81 1.01 23.47 -8.52
CA THR A 81 1.92 23.75 -9.63
C THR A 81 3.35 24.01 -9.17
N GLU A 82 3.58 24.16 -7.86
CA GLU A 82 4.92 24.32 -7.31
C GLU A 82 5.66 22.97 -7.19
N PRO A 83 6.98 22.94 -7.45
CA PRO A 83 7.82 21.75 -7.27
C PRO A 83 7.73 21.15 -5.87
N SER A 84 7.99 19.84 -5.78
CA SER A 84 8.18 19.16 -4.50
C SER A 84 9.36 19.73 -3.71
N GLU A 85 9.15 20.02 -2.42
CA GLU A 85 10.25 20.27 -1.48
C GLU A 85 10.89 18.95 -1.00
N LEU A 86 10.06 17.89 -0.92
CA LEU A 86 10.42 16.59 -0.34
C LEU A 86 11.25 15.74 -1.27
N ILE A 87 10.73 15.48 -2.46
CA ILE A 87 11.25 14.52 -3.41
C ILE A 87 11.86 15.32 -4.55
N ASP A 88 13.16 15.17 -4.76
CA ASP A 88 13.80 15.94 -5.81
C ASP A 88 13.62 15.30 -7.20
N PRO A 89 13.95 16.03 -8.27
CA PRO A 89 13.71 15.55 -9.63
C PRO A 89 14.41 14.23 -9.99
N GLY A 90 15.54 13.92 -9.37
CA GLY A 90 16.22 12.66 -9.61
C GLY A 90 15.59 11.48 -8.87
N GLU A 91 14.98 11.72 -7.73
CA GLU A 91 14.14 10.72 -7.05
C GLU A 91 12.83 10.47 -7.82
N TRP A 92 12.18 11.53 -8.32
CA TRP A 92 11.02 11.39 -9.20
C TRP A 92 11.36 10.61 -10.48
N LEU A 93 12.53 10.83 -11.08
CA LEU A 93 12.95 10.05 -12.24
C LEU A 93 13.13 8.57 -11.88
N SER A 94 13.70 8.27 -10.72
CA SER A 94 13.82 6.89 -10.24
C SER A 94 12.45 6.25 -10.03
N ILE A 95 11.46 6.99 -9.50
CA ILE A 95 10.08 6.52 -9.33
C ILE A 95 9.44 6.26 -10.70
N ALA A 96 9.61 7.19 -11.65
CA ALA A 96 9.07 7.04 -12.99
C ALA A 96 9.66 5.83 -13.73
N ASP A 97 10.97 5.58 -13.59
CA ASP A 97 11.63 4.39 -14.14
C ASP A 97 11.10 3.11 -13.50
N ASP A 98 10.93 3.13 -12.19
CA ASP A 98 10.45 1.99 -11.42
C ASP A 98 9.02 1.55 -11.80
N LEU A 99 8.19 2.52 -12.21
CA LEU A 99 6.82 2.35 -12.68
C LEU A 99 6.75 2.11 -14.21
N GLY A 100 7.70 2.66 -14.97
CA GLY A 100 7.80 2.53 -16.42
C GLY A 100 8.43 1.20 -16.87
N VAL A 101 9.47 0.70 -16.18
CA VAL A 101 10.12 -0.59 -16.48
C VAL A 101 9.14 -1.75 -16.33
N THR A 102 8.20 -1.66 -15.39
CA THR A 102 7.14 -2.66 -15.21
C THR A 102 6.14 -2.70 -16.37
N ALA A 103 6.29 -1.80 -17.36
CA ALA A 103 5.54 -1.82 -18.61
C ALA A 103 6.31 -2.46 -19.79
N ASP A 104 7.60 -2.76 -19.67
CA ASP A 104 8.40 -3.38 -20.74
C ASP A 104 8.52 -4.91 -20.62
N ASP A 105 8.01 -5.51 -19.52
CA ASP A 105 7.83 -6.96 -19.41
C ASP A 105 6.87 -7.45 -20.51
N ASP A 106 7.21 -8.56 -21.17
CA ASP A 106 6.67 -9.07 -22.44
C ASP A 106 5.16 -8.79 -22.62
N VAL A 107 4.86 -7.65 -23.26
CA VAL A 107 3.52 -7.02 -23.34
C VAL A 107 2.46 -7.96 -23.93
N LEU A 108 2.90 -8.96 -24.69
CA LEU A 108 2.04 -9.89 -25.41
C LEU A 108 1.45 -10.99 -24.52
N GLU A 109 1.88 -11.12 -23.27
CA GLU A 109 1.41 -12.18 -22.36
C GLU A 109 0.64 -11.64 -21.13
N LEU A 110 0.45 -10.32 -20.99
CA LEU A 110 -0.29 -9.77 -19.86
C LEU A 110 -1.79 -10.04 -20.01
N ASP A 111 -2.40 -10.61 -18.97
CA ASP A 111 -3.87 -10.69 -18.88
C ASP A 111 -4.49 -9.28 -18.70
N GLU A 112 -5.82 -9.20 -18.82
CA GLU A 112 -6.52 -7.91 -18.76
C GLU A 112 -6.36 -7.19 -17.41
N GLU A 113 -6.21 -7.94 -16.31
CA GLU A 113 -6.00 -7.41 -14.97
C GLU A 113 -4.60 -6.78 -14.85
N GLN A 114 -3.57 -7.51 -15.27
CA GLN A 114 -2.20 -7.02 -15.33
C GLN A 114 -2.07 -5.80 -16.23
N GLN A 115 -2.80 -5.77 -17.35
CA GLN A 115 -2.88 -4.58 -18.22
C GLN A 115 -3.51 -3.38 -17.49
N CYS A 116 -4.49 -3.59 -16.61
CA CYS A 116 -5.08 -2.52 -15.81
C CYS A 116 -4.07 -1.92 -14.82
N TYR A 117 -3.39 -2.75 -14.04
CA TYR A 117 -2.33 -2.28 -13.13
C TYR A 117 -1.23 -1.53 -13.88
N ARG A 118 -0.79 -2.08 -15.02
CA ARG A 118 0.21 -1.44 -15.89
C ARG A 118 -0.23 -0.05 -16.34
N ARG A 119 -1.50 0.13 -16.74
CA ARG A 119 -2.03 1.44 -17.14
C ARG A 119 -1.97 2.45 -15.99
N VAL A 120 -2.32 2.01 -14.78
CA VAL A 120 -2.25 2.84 -13.57
C VAL A 120 -0.81 3.24 -13.26
N ASP A 121 0.13 2.30 -13.33
CA ASP A 121 1.56 2.56 -13.10
C ASP A 121 2.12 3.55 -14.11
N LEU A 122 1.76 3.40 -15.39
CA LEU A 122 2.13 4.32 -16.45
C LEU A 122 1.56 5.73 -16.23
N GLY A 123 0.30 5.84 -15.77
CA GLY A 123 -0.29 7.12 -15.37
C GLY A 123 0.48 7.78 -14.22
N LEU A 124 0.88 7.01 -13.21
CA LEU A 124 1.70 7.49 -12.10
C LEU A 124 3.13 7.86 -12.52
N ALA A 125 3.72 7.11 -13.46
CA ALA A 125 5.01 7.41 -14.06
C ALA A 125 4.97 8.74 -14.81
N ALA A 126 3.92 8.96 -15.62
CA ALA A 126 3.70 10.24 -16.30
C ALA A 126 3.60 11.40 -15.30
N GLY A 127 2.81 11.23 -14.23
CA GLY A 127 2.71 12.23 -13.15
C GLY A 127 4.05 12.48 -12.45
N ALA A 128 4.89 11.46 -12.26
CA ALA A 128 6.22 11.63 -11.67
C ALA A 128 7.14 12.45 -12.59
N ILE A 129 7.05 12.25 -13.92
CA ILE A 129 7.77 13.08 -14.89
C ILE A 129 7.25 14.53 -14.89
N GLU A 130 5.95 14.75 -14.72
CA GLU A 130 5.39 16.10 -14.57
C GLU A 130 6.00 16.85 -13.37
N GLU A 131 6.21 16.18 -12.23
CA GLU A 131 6.87 16.77 -11.06
C GLU A 131 8.33 17.22 -11.34
N ILE A 132 9.05 16.48 -12.20
CA ILE A 132 10.38 16.88 -12.68
C ILE A 132 10.26 18.12 -13.56
N LEU A 133 9.28 18.16 -14.47
CA LEU A 133 9.04 19.29 -15.37
C LEU A 133 8.70 20.57 -14.62
N LEU A 134 7.94 20.49 -13.51
CA LEU A 134 7.68 21.64 -12.64
C LEU A 134 8.96 22.24 -12.05
N SER A 135 9.99 21.42 -11.85
CA SER A 135 11.28 21.82 -11.28
C SER A 135 12.21 22.49 -12.29
N LEU A 136 11.86 22.53 -13.58
CA LEU A 136 12.64 23.24 -14.59
C LEU A 136 12.50 24.75 -14.41
N PRO A 137 13.61 25.51 -14.36
CA PRO A 137 13.55 26.96 -14.42
C PRO A 137 12.81 27.42 -15.69
N GLU A 138 12.14 28.57 -15.60
CA GLU A 138 11.43 29.16 -16.73
C GLU A 138 12.37 29.33 -17.94
N GLY A 139 11.98 28.80 -19.09
CA GLY A 139 12.76 28.84 -20.33
C GLY A 139 14.00 27.93 -20.36
N ALA A 140 14.27 27.13 -19.33
CA ALA A 140 15.38 26.17 -19.35
C ALA A 140 15.03 24.92 -20.16
N ASP A 141 15.97 24.47 -20.97
CA ASP A 141 15.89 23.23 -21.77
C ASP A 141 16.34 21.99 -21.00
N ALA A 142 16.96 22.16 -19.83
CA ALA A 142 17.42 21.06 -19.00
C ALA A 142 17.43 21.44 -17.53
N LEU A 143 17.27 20.42 -16.69
CA LEU A 143 17.35 20.58 -15.25
C LEU A 143 18.80 20.87 -14.83
N PRO A 144 19.06 21.94 -14.06
CA PRO A 144 20.39 22.19 -13.51
C PRO A 144 20.81 21.04 -12.57
N ALA A 145 22.06 20.60 -12.66
CA ALA A 145 22.58 19.53 -11.80
C ALA A 145 22.38 19.81 -10.30
N GLY A 146 22.41 21.10 -9.88
CA GLY A 146 22.18 21.50 -8.50
C GLY A 146 20.74 21.30 -7.99
N ALA A 147 19.77 21.09 -8.87
CA ALA A 147 18.40 20.76 -8.48
C ALA A 147 18.26 19.28 -8.05
N VAL A 148 19.21 18.43 -8.44
CA VAL A 148 19.24 17.00 -8.10
C VAL A 148 20.09 16.80 -6.84
N ARG A 149 19.42 16.63 -5.69
CA ARG A 149 20.02 16.72 -4.35
C ARG A 149 20.24 15.35 -3.70
N ALA A 150 19.52 14.33 -4.13
CA ALA A 150 19.54 13.00 -3.60
C ALA A 150 20.63 12.19 -4.29
N GLU A 151 21.19 11.23 -3.56
CA GLU A 151 22.28 10.41 -4.08
C GLU A 151 21.85 9.53 -5.25
N VAL A 152 20.63 8.97 -5.22
CA VAL A 152 20.07 8.23 -6.36
C VAL A 152 19.95 9.13 -7.59
N GLY A 153 19.40 10.33 -7.42
CA GLY A 153 19.26 11.31 -8.48
C GLY A 153 20.59 11.72 -9.08
N ARG A 154 21.59 12.04 -8.25
CA ARG A 154 22.93 12.44 -8.73
C ARG A 154 23.59 11.34 -9.54
N ARG A 155 23.43 10.08 -9.14
CA ARG A 155 23.93 8.93 -9.91
C ARG A 155 23.23 8.82 -11.27
N LEU A 156 21.91 8.96 -11.32
CA LEU A 156 21.15 8.97 -12.57
C LEU A 156 21.59 10.13 -13.48
N TYR A 157 21.71 11.34 -12.93
CA TYR A 157 22.14 12.52 -13.68
C TYR A 157 23.57 12.38 -14.20
N ALA A 158 24.50 11.86 -13.40
CA ALA A 158 25.87 11.63 -13.84
C ALA A 158 25.99 10.55 -14.92
N ALA A 159 25.13 9.51 -14.86
CA ALA A 159 25.10 8.44 -15.83
C ALA A 159 24.52 8.90 -17.18
N ASP A 160 23.42 9.65 -17.15
CA ASP A 160 22.77 10.16 -18.35
C ASP A 160 22.08 11.52 -18.11
N PRO A 161 22.80 12.64 -18.24
CA PRO A 161 22.23 13.98 -18.09
C PRO A 161 21.15 14.29 -19.13
N ALA A 162 21.13 13.60 -20.28
CA ALA A 162 20.18 13.89 -21.34
C ALA A 162 18.75 13.57 -20.92
N ARG A 163 18.56 12.60 -19.99
CA ARG A 163 17.25 12.25 -19.41
C ARG A 163 16.60 13.38 -18.62
N PHE A 164 17.37 14.37 -18.20
CA PHE A 164 16.90 15.56 -17.48
C PHE A 164 16.68 16.76 -18.39
N ARG A 165 16.74 16.57 -19.71
CA ARG A 165 16.34 17.60 -20.69
C ARG A 165 14.83 17.65 -20.84
N ARG A 166 14.30 18.86 -21.03
CA ARG A 166 12.87 19.13 -21.23
C ARG A 166 12.27 18.26 -22.32
N ASP A 167 12.91 18.19 -23.48
CA ASP A 167 12.42 17.41 -24.62
C ASP A 167 12.34 15.91 -24.33
N GLN A 168 13.31 15.37 -23.58
CA GLN A 168 13.30 13.96 -23.16
C GLN A 168 12.24 13.69 -22.09
N LEU A 169 12.07 14.58 -21.13
CA LEU A 169 11.06 14.47 -20.08
C LEU A 169 9.64 14.59 -20.68
N GLU A 170 9.39 15.58 -21.53
CA GLU A 170 8.11 15.73 -22.23
C GLU A 170 7.80 14.49 -23.08
N HIS A 171 8.80 13.96 -23.80
CA HIS A 171 8.64 12.73 -24.56
C HIS A 171 8.30 11.53 -23.66
N ALA A 172 9.02 11.33 -22.55
CA ALA A 172 8.76 10.24 -21.62
C ALA A 172 7.36 10.34 -20.99
N ARG A 173 6.96 11.55 -20.55
CA ARG A 173 5.60 11.81 -20.04
C ARG A 173 4.56 11.43 -21.09
N ASP A 174 4.72 11.88 -22.32
CA ASP A 174 3.74 11.66 -23.39
C ASP A 174 3.63 10.16 -23.75
N VAL A 175 4.75 9.44 -23.76
CA VAL A 175 4.78 7.98 -23.94
C VAL A 175 4.03 7.29 -22.80
N TYR A 176 4.35 7.61 -21.55
CA TYR A 176 3.69 7.01 -20.38
C TYR A 176 2.20 7.34 -20.33
N ALA A 177 1.81 8.59 -20.59
CA ALA A 177 0.41 9.00 -20.65
C ALA A 177 -0.34 8.28 -21.78
N SER A 178 0.27 8.15 -22.97
CA SER A 178 -0.35 7.45 -24.10
C SER A 178 -0.52 5.95 -23.85
N LEU A 179 0.44 5.31 -23.17
CA LEU A 179 0.37 3.89 -22.84
C LEU A 179 -0.53 3.62 -21.63
N GLY A 180 -0.59 4.56 -20.69
CA GLY A 180 -1.51 4.53 -19.54
C GLY A 180 -2.97 4.69 -19.96
N GLY A 181 -3.22 5.49 -21.01
CA GLY A 181 -4.57 5.84 -21.45
C GLY A 181 -5.28 6.75 -20.45
N ASP A 182 -6.53 7.10 -20.74
CA ASP A 182 -7.40 7.77 -19.77
C ASP A 182 -7.78 6.78 -18.67
N VAL A 183 -6.90 6.57 -17.68
CA VAL A 183 -7.24 5.75 -16.51
C VAL A 183 -8.28 6.49 -15.70
N GLN A 184 -9.54 6.18 -15.97
CA GLN A 184 -10.63 6.66 -15.18
C GLN A 184 -10.69 5.86 -13.86
N PRO A 185 -11.12 6.47 -12.74
CA PRO A 185 -11.39 5.72 -11.51
C PRO A 185 -12.35 4.54 -11.71
N HIS A 186 -13.20 4.61 -12.75
CA HIS A 186 -14.13 3.56 -13.15
C HIS A 186 -13.55 2.55 -14.15
N ASP A 187 -12.30 2.65 -14.60
CA ASP A 187 -11.68 1.59 -15.39
C ASP A 187 -11.39 0.34 -14.55
N TRP A 188 -11.37 0.48 -13.22
CA TRP A 188 -11.49 -0.62 -12.25
C TRP A 188 -12.92 -1.19 -12.17
N ALA A 189 -13.93 -0.45 -12.63
CA ALA A 189 -15.35 -0.80 -12.50
C ALA A 189 -15.88 -1.63 -13.68
N GLY A 190 -15.12 -1.76 -14.77
CA GLY A 190 -15.56 -2.50 -15.96
C GLY A 190 -15.60 -4.01 -15.77
N TRP A 191 -14.74 -4.56 -14.89
CA TRP A 191 -14.63 -5.99 -14.66
C TRP A 191 -14.49 -6.32 -13.17
N PRO A 192 -15.27 -7.28 -12.66
CA PRO A 192 -15.21 -7.65 -11.26
C PRO A 192 -13.92 -8.43 -10.97
N LEU A 193 -13.06 -7.87 -10.11
CA LEU A 193 -11.81 -8.49 -9.63
C LEU A 193 -12.08 -9.87 -9.02
N ARG A 194 -11.29 -10.89 -9.32
CA ARG A 194 -11.57 -12.26 -8.85
C ARG A 194 -11.09 -12.48 -7.42
N ALA A 195 -11.95 -12.17 -6.43
CA ALA A 195 -11.68 -12.53 -5.05
C ALA A 195 -12.16 -13.96 -4.75
N ARG A 196 -11.38 -14.75 -4.02
CA ARG A 196 -11.74 -16.11 -3.57
C ARG A 196 -12.76 -16.07 -2.44
N SER A 197 -12.90 -14.93 -1.76
CA SER A 197 -13.86 -14.73 -0.68
C SER A 197 -14.30 -13.27 -0.54
N VAL A 198 -15.39 -13.03 0.20
CA VAL A 198 -15.80 -11.67 0.59
C VAL A 198 -14.77 -11.01 1.51
N ASN A 199 -14.06 -11.79 2.33
CA ASN A 199 -12.99 -11.27 3.18
C ASN A 199 -11.82 -10.74 2.36
N GLU A 200 -11.41 -11.46 1.33
CA GLU A 200 -10.36 -11.01 0.42
C GLU A 200 -10.78 -9.73 -0.32
N ALA A 201 -12.04 -9.66 -0.78
CA ALA A 201 -12.60 -8.45 -1.38
C ALA A 201 -12.66 -7.27 -0.40
N SER A 202 -13.07 -7.52 0.85
CA SER A 202 -13.13 -6.50 1.91
C SER A 202 -11.74 -5.97 2.24
N LEU A 203 -10.78 -6.88 2.40
CA LEU A 203 -9.39 -6.53 2.65
C LEU A 203 -8.80 -5.73 1.50
N PHE A 204 -9.07 -6.12 0.25
CA PHE A 204 -8.69 -5.32 -0.90
C PHE A 204 -9.24 -3.90 -0.79
N ALA A 205 -10.53 -3.73 -0.51
CA ALA A 205 -11.12 -2.39 -0.35
C ALA A 205 -10.48 -1.60 0.81
N GLU A 206 -10.06 -2.24 1.89
CA GLU A 206 -9.38 -1.60 3.02
C GLU A 206 -7.94 -1.18 2.68
N LEU A 207 -7.20 -2.01 1.95
CA LEU A 207 -5.81 -1.69 1.58
C LEU A 207 -5.70 -0.62 0.49
N HIS A 208 -6.75 -0.42 -0.31
CA HIS A 208 -6.73 0.53 -1.42
C HIS A 208 -7.16 1.94 -0.98
N ARG A 209 -6.28 2.63 -0.24
CA ARG A 209 -6.51 3.98 0.29
C ARG A 209 -7.04 4.96 -0.75
N CYS A 210 -7.90 5.88 -0.30
CA CYS A 210 -8.28 7.05 -1.08
C CYS A 210 -7.03 7.90 -1.43
N GLY A 211 -7.10 8.74 -2.46
CA GLY A 211 -6.03 9.68 -2.80
C GLY A 211 -5.64 10.65 -1.66
N CYS A 212 -6.54 10.87 -0.68
CA CYS A 212 -6.26 11.64 0.53
C CYS A 212 -5.60 10.82 1.66
N GLY A 213 -5.31 9.53 1.45
CA GLY A 213 -4.69 8.62 2.42
C GLY A 213 -5.65 7.87 3.35
N GLN A 214 -6.93 8.25 3.40
CA GLN A 214 -7.94 7.62 4.25
C GLN A 214 -8.29 6.20 3.75
N ILE A 215 -8.38 5.26 4.69
CA ILE A 215 -8.82 3.88 4.45
C ILE A 215 -10.34 3.77 4.51
N GLU A 216 -10.96 4.46 5.47
CA GLU A 216 -12.39 4.39 5.71
C GLU A 216 -13.20 5.17 4.66
N PHE A 217 -14.38 4.65 4.39
CA PHE A 217 -15.40 5.22 3.53
C PHE A 217 -16.76 4.65 3.93
N ASP A 218 -17.86 5.35 3.64
CA ASP A 218 -19.24 4.91 3.85
C ASP A 218 -19.57 3.68 2.98
N ARG A 219 -18.97 2.53 3.34
CA ARG A 219 -18.89 1.32 2.55
C ARG A 219 -20.24 0.64 2.50
N LYS A 220 -20.91 0.78 1.36
CA LYS A 220 -22.13 0.07 1.00
C LYS A 220 -21.75 -1.15 0.16
N ALA A 221 -22.17 -2.32 0.62
CA ALA A 221 -22.02 -3.57 -0.12
C ALA A 221 -23.28 -3.86 -0.92
N LEU A 222 -23.13 -4.08 -2.23
CA LEU A 222 -24.18 -4.59 -3.11
C LEU A 222 -23.78 -5.98 -3.58
N TRP A 223 -24.61 -6.97 -3.24
CA TRP A 223 -24.44 -8.34 -3.71
C TRP A 223 -25.41 -8.63 -4.85
N VAL A 224 -24.87 -9.05 -6.00
CA VAL A 224 -25.63 -9.52 -7.15
C VAL A 224 -25.38 -11.02 -7.29
N PRO A 225 -26.38 -11.88 -7.03
CA PRO A 225 -26.20 -13.32 -7.10
C PRO A 225 -25.84 -13.76 -8.53
N ALA A 226 -25.09 -14.86 -8.61
CA ALA A 226 -24.75 -15.49 -9.88
C ALA A 226 -26.01 -15.84 -10.70
N PRO A 227 -26.02 -15.60 -12.03
CA PRO A 227 -27.04 -16.15 -12.91
C PRO A 227 -27.13 -17.68 -12.82
N PRO A 228 -28.27 -18.31 -13.16
CA PRO A 228 -28.38 -19.76 -13.18
C PRO A 228 -27.30 -20.42 -14.04
N GLY A 229 -26.49 -21.28 -13.42
CA GLY A 229 -25.38 -21.99 -14.09
C GLY A 229 -24.00 -21.35 -13.90
N GLU A 230 -23.93 -20.14 -13.32
CA GLU A 230 -22.67 -19.52 -12.91
C GLU A 230 -22.35 -19.83 -11.44
N THR A 231 -21.07 -19.93 -11.13
CA THR A 231 -20.57 -20.26 -9.77
C THR A 231 -20.12 -19.03 -8.99
N ARG A 232 -20.18 -17.84 -9.58
CA ARG A 232 -19.65 -16.61 -8.99
C ARG A 232 -20.66 -15.49 -9.00
N ALA A 233 -20.82 -14.86 -7.85
CA ALA A 233 -21.62 -13.66 -7.68
C ALA A 233 -20.77 -12.41 -7.91
N THR A 234 -21.41 -11.27 -8.13
CA THR A 234 -20.75 -9.97 -8.14
C THR A 234 -20.98 -9.29 -6.80
N LEU A 235 -19.89 -8.93 -6.14
CA LEU A 235 -19.88 -8.11 -4.93
C LEU A 235 -19.32 -6.74 -5.28
N THR A 236 -20.07 -5.68 -4.98
CA THR A 236 -19.64 -4.31 -5.19
C THR A 236 -19.55 -3.58 -3.86
N TYR A 237 -18.42 -2.92 -3.59
CA TYR A 237 -18.33 -1.89 -2.56
C TYR A 237 -18.40 -0.51 -3.19
N SER A 238 -19.25 0.35 -2.66
CA SER A 238 -19.29 1.76 -3.04
C SER A 238 -19.47 2.64 -1.82
N GLY A 239 -19.07 3.91 -1.93
CA GLY A 239 -19.23 4.88 -0.85
C GLY A 239 -18.31 6.07 -1.04
N ASP A 240 -18.50 7.10 -0.22
CA ASP A 240 -17.64 8.27 -0.25
C ASP A 240 -16.58 8.15 0.84
N CYS A 241 -15.36 8.56 0.53
CA CYS A 241 -14.28 8.61 1.51
C CYS A 241 -14.65 9.53 2.68
N ASP A 242 -14.55 9.04 3.91
CA ASP A 242 -15.00 9.78 5.12
C ASP A 242 -14.21 11.06 5.39
N ARG A 243 -13.05 11.21 4.74
CA ARG A 243 -12.19 12.38 4.90
C ARG A 243 -12.37 13.43 3.82
N CYS A 244 -12.47 13.00 2.57
CA CYS A 244 -12.46 13.93 1.45
C CYS A 244 -13.71 13.86 0.59
N ASP A 245 -14.68 12.99 0.85
CA ASP A 245 -15.87 12.68 0.05
C ASP A 245 -15.59 12.36 -1.43
N SER A 246 -14.41 11.83 -1.74
CA SER A 246 -14.17 11.24 -3.06
C SER A 246 -14.89 9.91 -3.14
N PRO A 247 -15.67 9.66 -4.22
CA PRO A 247 -16.36 8.39 -4.38
C PRO A 247 -15.33 7.27 -4.55
N ARG A 248 -15.61 6.14 -3.92
CA ARG A 248 -14.87 4.90 -4.00
C ARG A 248 -15.79 3.82 -4.52
N TYR A 249 -15.25 2.98 -5.40
CA TYR A 249 -15.98 1.91 -6.03
C TYR A 249 -15.04 0.74 -6.29
N PHE A 250 -15.47 -0.45 -5.88
CA PHE A 250 -14.77 -1.71 -6.11
C PHE A 250 -15.79 -2.76 -6.53
N SER A 251 -15.46 -3.56 -7.53
CA SER A 251 -16.31 -4.66 -7.98
C SER A 251 -15.50 -5.95 -8.00
N PHE A 252 -16.08 -7.02 -7.46
CA PHE A 252 -15.45 -8.31 -7.29
C PHE A 252 -16.34 -9.43 -7.79
N SER A 253 -15.73 -10.44 -8.39
CA SER A 253 -16.36 -11.71 -8.69
C SER A 253 -15.95 -12.61 -7.54
N VAL A 254 -16.91 -13.16 -6.80
CA VAL A 254 -16.70 -13.98 -5.60
C VAL A 254 -17.48 -15.28 -5.71
N PRO A 255 -17.05 -16.41 -5.10
CA PRO A 255 -17.83 -17.64 -5.10
C PRO A 255 -19.26 -17.40 -4.61
N ALA A 256 -20.25 -17.93 -5.32
CA ALA A 256 -21.67 -17.69 -5.04
C ALA A 256 -22.23 -18.47 -3.84
N ASP A 257 -21.43 -19.35 -3.24
CA ASP A 257 -21.83 -20.16 -2.09
C ASP A 257 -22.17 -19.29 -0.86
N ALA A 258 -22.97 -19.84 0.06
CA ALA A 258 -23.49 -19.09 1.19
C ALA A 258 -22.39 -18.80 2.25
N ASP A 259 -21.39 -19.67 2.33
CA ASP A 259 -20.28 -19.55 3.28
C ASP A 259 -19.37 -18.38 2.92
N SER A 260 -19.27 -17.99 1.65
CA SER A 260 -18.53 -16.79 1.26
C SER A 260 -19.16 -15.49 1.76
N ARG A 261 -20.44 -15.47 2.19
CA ARG A 261 -21.12 -14.25 2.66
C ARG A 261 -20.83 -13.89 4.11
N ARG A 262 -20.48 -14.87 4.94
CA ARG A 262 -20.01 -14.59 6.29
C ARG A 262 -18.51 -14.39 6.18
N ALA A 263 -18.00 -13.34 6.83
CA ALA A 263 -16.60 -13.38 7.21
C ALA A 263 -16.47 -14.58 8.15
N PRO A 264 -15.75 -15.66 7.77
CA PRO A 264 -15.39 -16.66 8.76
C PRO A 264 -14.72 -15.94 9.92
N ASP A 265 -15.08 -16.32 11.14
CA ASP A 265 -14.30 -15.95 12.30
C ASP A 265 -12.85 -16.39 12.03
N PRO A 266 -11.86 -15.48 12.10
CA PRO A 266 -10.45 -15.82 11.91
C PRO A 266 -9.99 -17.02 12.75
N LEU A 267 -10.61 -17.26 13.91
CA LEU A 267 -10.37 -18.40 14.78
C LEU A 267 -10.98 -19.70 14.25
N GLU A 268 -12.16 -19.66 13.62
CA GLU A 268 -12.85 -20.84 13.10
C GLU A 268 -12.24 -21.34 11.77
N ALA A 269 -11.72 -20.44 10.93
CA ALA A 269 -11.23 -20.79 9.58
C ALA A 269 -9.78 -21.33 9.52
N GLY A 270 -9.07 -21.46 10.64
CA GLY A 270 -7.72 -22.01 10.65
C GLY A 270 -6.69 -21.13 9.91
N TYR A 271 -6.74 -19.82 10.14
CA TYR A 271 -5.79 -18.81 9.64
C TYR A 271 -5.67 -18.68 8.11
N GLY A 272 -6.64 -19.14 7.32
CA GLY A 272 -6.65 -19.00 5.86
C GLY A 272 -7.84 -18.20 5.36
N TYR A 273 -7.65 -17.43 4.29
CA TYR A 273 -8.78 -16.97 3.50
C TYR A 273 -9.34 -18.18 2.74
N PRO A 274 -10.65 -18.44 2.76
CA PRO A 274 -11.19 -19.62 2.12
C PRO A 274 -10.89 -19.60 0.60
N GLY A 275 -10.41 -20.73 0.09
CA GLY A 275 -10.09 -20.95 -1.33
C GLY A 275 -8.74 -21.65 -1.53
N ASP A 276 -8.64 -22.48 -2.57
CA ASP A 276 -7.39 -23.11 -2.97
C ASP A 276 -6.47 -22.12 -3.71
N GLY A 277 -5.18 -22.13 -3.39
CA GLY A 277 -4.15 -21.36 -4.09
C GLY A 277 -3.91 -19.95 -3.52
N PRO A 278 -3.02 -19.15 -4.13
CA PRO A 278 -2.76 -17.77 -3.71
C PRO A 278 -3.89 -16.81 -4.12
N SER A 279 -3.92 -15.65 -3.47
CA SER A 279 -4.84 -14.56 -3.81
C SER A 279 -4.68 -14.07 -5.26
N GLU A 280 -5.81 -13.84 -5.94
CA GLU A 280 -5.85 -13.24 -7.27
C GLU A 280 -6.00 -11.71 -7.21
N VAL A 281 -6.33 -11.09 -6.07
CA VAL A 281 -6.53 -9.62 -6.00
C VAL A 281 -5.50 -8.91 -5.13
N LEU A 282 -4.93 -9.60 -4.15
CA LEU A 282 -3.87 -9.08 -3.29
C LEU A 282 -2.56 -9.74 -3.68
N ASP A 283 -1.47 -9.02 -3.53
CA ASP A 283 -0.13 -9.56 -3.70
C ASP A 283 0.53 -9.91 -2.35
N PRO A 284 1.65 -10.66 -2.35
CA PRO A 284 2.36 -11.08 -1.13
C PRO A 284 2.77 -9.91 -0.23
N ALA A 285 3.08 -8.76 -0.82
CA ALA A 285 3.51 -7.58 -0.08
C ALA A 285 2.33 -6.85 0.57
N GLN A 286 1.16 -6.80 -0.08
CA GLN A 286 -0.05 -6.28 0.52
C GLN A 286 -0.46 -7.09 1.74
N PHE A 287 -0.38 -8.43 1.65
CA PHE A 287 -0.56 -9.28 2.82
C PHE A 287 0.49 -9.01 3.90
N TRP A 288 1.78 -8.93 3.54
CA TRP A 288 2.84 -8.61 4.51
C TRP A 288 2.59 -7.29 5.25
N LEU A 289 2.22 -6.23 4.52
CA LEU A 289 1.92 -4.91 5.07
C LEU A 289 0.70 -4.94 5.99
N TYR A 290 -0.37 -5.64 5.58
CA TYR A 290 -1.57 -5.79 6.42
C TYR A 290 -1.27 -6.56 7.69
N ALA A 291 -0.54 -7.67 7.55
CA ALA A 291 -0.12 -8.49 8.66
C ALA A 291 0.73 -7.69 9.67
N ASN A 292 1.61 -6.84 9.14
CA ASN A 292 2.41 -5.91 9.94
C ASN A 292 1.53 -4.90 10.69
N HIS A 293 0.57 -4.28 10.00
CA HIS A 293 -0.37 -3.33 10.57
C HIS A 293 -1.18 -3.94 11.73
N CYS A 294 -1.78 -5.13 11.54
CA CYS A 294 -2.55 -5.80 12.58
C CYS A 294 -1.70 -6.16 13.81
N ALA A 295 -0.46 -6.63 13.60
CA ALA A 295 0.46 -6.90 14.70
C ALA A 295 0.82 -5.63 15.49
N GLY A 296 1.03 -4.51 14.80
CA GLY A 296 1.31 -3.21 15.43
C GLY A 296 0.10 -2.67 16.21
N ALA A 297 -1.11 -2.79 15.65
CA ALA A 297 -2.34 -2.42 16.35
C ALA A 297 -2.56 -3.27 17.61
N ALA A 298 -2.25 -4.58 17.55
CA ALA A 298 -2.29 -5.45 18.72
C ALA A 298 -1.26 -5.05 19.80
N ASP A 299 -0.05 -4.64 19.39
CA ASP A 299 0.96 -4.09 20.32
C ASP A 299 0.47 -2.81 21.00
N GLN A 300 -0.16 -1.91 20.25
CA GLN A 300 -0.73 -0.67 20.79
C GLN A 300 -1.85 -0.97 21.79
N LEU A 301 -2.80 -1.83 21.42
CA LEU A 301 -3.91 -2.22 22.30
C LEU A 301 -3.39 -2.86 23.59
N LEU A 302 -2.37 -3.73 23.50
CA LEU A 302 -1.70 -4.31 24.67
C LEU A 302 -1.07 -3.27 25.60
N ALA A 303 -0.48 -2.23 25.02
CA ALA A 303 0.18 -1.18 25.79
C ALA A 303 -0.80 -0.22 26.48
N GLU A 304 -1.96 0.02 25.86
CA GLU A 304 -2.95 0.98 26.34
C GLU A 304 -3.96 0.39 27.33
N ALA A 305 -4.31 -0.89 27.20
CA ALA A 305 -5.33 -1.51 28.02
C ALA A 305 -4.81 -1.94 29.41
N PRO A 306 -5.43 -1.46 30.51
CA PRO A 306 -5.25 -2.00 31.85
C PRO A 306 -5.41 -3.52 31.89
N ALA A 307 -4.64 -4.20 32.75
CA ALA A 307 -4.66 -5.66 32.86
C ALA A 307 -6.03 -6.24 33.22
N ASP A 308 -6.92 -5.46 33.84
CA ASP A 308 -8.29 -5.83 34.20
C ASP A 308 -9.32 -5.60 33.08
N LEU A 309 -8.95 -4.97 31.95
CA LEU A 309 -9.86 -4.74 30.82
C LEU A 309 -9.93 -5.89 29.81
N TRP A 310 -9.02 -6.86 29.88
CA TRP A 310 -9.01 -8.01 28.97
C TRP A 310 -10.12 -9.02 29.24
N SER A 311 -10.82 -8.90 30.37
CA SER A 311 -12.02 -9.69 30.67
C SER A 311 -13.30 -9.08 30.11
N ALA A 312 -13.21 -7.96 29.39
CA ALA A 312 -14.35 -7.40 28.65
C ALA A 312 -14.34 -7.96 27.23
N ASP A 313 -15.48 -8.54 26.80
CA ASP A 313 -15.69 -9.19 25.50
C ASP A 313 -15.10 -8.38 24.33
N GLU A 314 -15.40 -7.08 24.25
CA GLU A 314 -14.98 -6.22 23.13
C GLU A 314 -13.45 -6.09 22.98
N ASN A 315 -12.69 -6.02 24.09
CA ASN A 315 -11.22 -5.89 24.01
C ASN A 315 -10.56 -7.23 23.70
N TRP A 316 -11.13 -8.32 24.23
CA TRP A 316 -10.64 -9.67 23.98
C TRP A 316 -10.85 -10.05 22.51
N ASP A 317 -12.04 -9.79 21.97
CA ASP A 317 -12.39 -10.06 20.57
C ASP A 317 -11.49 -9.27 19.63
N GLY A 318 -11.38 -7.95 19.83
CA GLY A 318 -10.55 -7.10 18.96
C GLY A 318 -9.07 -7.49 18.98
N MET A 319 -8.53 -7.85 20.14
CA MET A 319 -7.14 -8.30 20.25
C MET A 319 -6.90 -9.64 19.57
N THR A 320 -7.81 -10.59 19.78
CA THR A 320 -7.75 -11.91 19.18
C THR A 320 -7.87 -11.81 17.66
N GLU A 321 -8.81 -10.99 17.16
CA GLU A 321 -8.99 -10.71 15.75
C GLU A 321 -7.73 -10.12 15.12
N LEU A 322 -7.11 -9.11 15.75
CA LEU A 322 -5.88 -8.49 15.25
C LEU A 322 -4.72 -9.50 15.16
N LEU A 323 -4.50 -10.29 16.21
CA LEU A 323 -3.43 -11.29 16.21
C LEU A 323 -3.70 -12.43 15.22
N ALA A 324 -4.91 -12.96 15.16
CA ALA A 324 -5.30 -14.00 14.21
C ALA A 324 -5.17 -13.53 12.76
N THR A 325 -5.60 -12.30 12.49
CA THR A 325 -5.45 -11.65 11.17
C THR A 325 -3.98 -11.47 10.81
N ALA A 326 -3.13 -11.08 11.76
CA ALA A 326 -1.70 -10.94 11.54
C ALA A 326 -1.01 -12.27 11.22
N VAL A 327 -1.48 -13.40 11.77
CA VAL A 327 -1.02 -14.75 11.42
C VAL A 327 -1.50 -15.12 10.01
N ALA A 328 -2.81 -14.99 9.77
CA ALA A 328 -3.45 -15.36 8.52
C ALA A 328 -2.86 -14.62 7.32
N ALA A 329 -2.61 -13.32 7.44
CA ALA A 329 -2.01 -12.57 6.35
C ALA A 329 -0.57 -13.01 6.04
N VAL A 330 0.24 -13.44 7.01
CA VAL A 330 1.56 -14.04 6.70
C VAL A 330 1.40 -15.41 6.05
N HIS A 331 0.40 -16.18 6.48
CA HIS A 331 0.06 -17.46 5.86
C HIS A 331 -0.27 -17.29 4.37
N GLU A 332 -1.09 -16.29 4.03
CA GLU A 332 -1.39 -15.96 2.63
C GLU A 332 -0.16 -15.56 1.84
N ALA A 333 0.74 -14.74 2.41
CA ALA A 333 2.00 -14.39 1.74
C ALA A 333 2.87 -15.64 1.46
N LEU A 334 2.88 -16.63 2.38
CA LEU A 334 3.56 -17.92 2.17
C LEU A 334 2.95 -18.75 1.04
N ALA A 335 1.63 -18.68 0.84
CA ALA A 335 0.92 -19.43 -0.20
C ALA A 335 1.36 -19.05 -1.63
N PHE A 336 1.96 -17.87 -1.81
CA PHE A 336 2.54 -17.45 -3.09
C PHE A 336 3.87 -18.12 -3.42
N ILE A 337 4.50 -18.87 -2.51
CA ILE A 337 5.76 -19.55 -2.79
C ILE A 337 5.46 -20.91 -3.45
N PRO A 338 5.80 -21.11 -4.74
CA PRO A 338 5.52 -22.36 -5.43
C PRO A 338 6.15 -23.56 -4.72
N PRO A 339 5.58 -24.77 -4.87
CA PRO A 339 6.19 -26.00 -4.36
C PRO A 339 7.65 -26.14 -4.83
N GLY A 340 8.57 -26.32 -3.88
CA GLY A 340 10.01 -26.45 -4.15
C GLY A 340 10.79 -25.14 -4.32
N ALA A 341 10.11 -23.98 -4.38
CA ALA A 341 10.78 -22.68 -4.39
C ALA A 341 11.15 -22.23 -2.96
N ASP A 342 12.22 -21.44 -2.85
CA ASP A 342 12.74 -20.85 -1.61
C ASP A 342 12.18 -19.45 -1.33
N ARG A 343 11.52 -18.82 -2.30
CA ARG A 343 11.01 -17.45 -2.22
C ARG A 343 9.80 -17.23 -3.11
N VAL A 344 9.05 -16.18 -2.80
CA VAL A 344 7.98 -15.67 -3.65
C VAL A 344 8.59 -15.20 -4.99
N PRO A 345 8.05 -15.60 -6.15
CA PRO A 345 8.54 -15.14 -7.44
C PRO A 345 8.25 -13.65 -7.64
N ALA A 346 9.15 -12.92 -8.31
CA ALA A 346 8.99 -11.49 -8.57
C ALA A 346 7.68 -11.14 -9.31
N THR A 347 7.18 -12.06 -10.14
CA THR A 347 5.92 -11.93 -10.88
C THR A 347 4.68 -11.97 -9.99
N ALA A 348 4.78 -12.42 -8.74
CA ALA A 348 3.66 -12.40 -7.81
C ALA A 348 3.37 -11.00 -7.25
N PHE A 349 4.32 -10.06 -7.35
CA PHE A 349 4.16 -8.69 -6.85
C PHE A 349 3.50 -7.81 -7.91
N ARG A 350 2.17 -7.67 -7.82
CA ARG A 350 1.35 -7.01 -8.83
C ARG A 350 1.03 -5.55 -8.52
N SER A 351 1.07 -5.18 -7.24
CA SER A 351 0.92 -3.78 -6.83
C SER A 351 2.24 -3.03 -6.96
N ALA A 352 2.16 -1.72 -7.22
CA ALA A 352 3.34 -0.85 -7.23
C ALA A 352 4.13 -0.91 -5.92
N THR A 353 3.41 -0.85 -4.79
CA THR A 353 3.98 -0.99 -3.45
C THR A 353 4.68 -2.33 -3.31
N GLY A 354 4.04 -3.43 -3.74
CA GLY A 354 4.62 -4.76 -3.61
C GLY A 354 5.88 -4.96 -4.41
N ARG A 355 5.93 -4.47 -5.65
CA ARG A 355 7.14 -4.57 -6.48
C ARG A 355 8.31 -3.81 -5.88
N VAL A 356 8.09 -2.57 -5.45
CA VAL A 356 9.19 -1.81 -4.85
C VAL A 356 9.62 -2.44 -3.51
N LEU A 357 8.71 -3.05 -2.76
CA LEU A 357 9.03 -3.66 -1.47
C LEU A 357 9.89 -4.90 -1.69
N HIS A 358 9.52 -5.72 -2.68
CA HIS A 358 10.31 -6.85 -3.14
C HIS A 358 11.67 -6.43 -3.71
N ARG A 359 11.76 -5.36 -4.52
CA ARG A 359 13.05 -4.88 -5.04
C ARG A 359 13.97 -4.39 -3.92
N THR A 360 13.40 -3.72 -2.93
CA THR A 360 14.18 -3.10 -1.86
C THR A 360 14.56 -4.10 -0.76
N ASN A 361 13.70 -5.09 -0.47
CA ASN A 361 13.88 -6.09 0.57
C ASN A 361 13.40 -7.48 0.11
N PRO A 362 14.04 -8.08 -0.91
CA PRO A 362 13.61 -9.37 -1.46
C PRO A 362 13.69 -10.50 -0.42
N GLU A 363 14.56 -10.39 0.58
CA GLU A 363 14.75 -11.37 1.65
C GLU A 363 13.55 -11.49 2.60
N ILE A 364 12.68 -10.47 2.67
CA ILE A 364 11.43 -10.54 3.43
C ILE A 364 10.56 -11.69 2.91
N PHE A 365 10.56 -11.89 1.59
CA PHE A 365 9.68 -12.84 0.90
C PHE A 365 10.34 -14.20 0.63
N GLY A 366 11.39 -14.53 1.39
CA GLY A 366 11.93 -15.89 1.48
C GLY A 366 11.05 -16.79 2.35
N ARG A 367 10.95 -18.07 1.98
CA ARG A 367 10.18 -19.09 2.70
C ARG A 367 10.56 -19.15 4.17
N ASP A 368 11.86 -19.22 4.46
CA ASP A 368 12.34 -19.31 5.85
C ASP A 368 11.98 -18.07 6.66
N ARG A 369 12.08 -16.88 6.05
CA ARG A 369 11.74 -15.62 6.72
C ARG A 369 10.25 -15.51 7.01
N LEU A 370 9.40 -15.74 6.01
CA LEU A 370 7.96 -15.70 6.18
C LEU A 370 7.48 -16.78 7.15
N ALA A 371 8.04 -18.00 7.09
CA ALA A 371 7.71 -19.08 8.02
C ALA A 371 8.12 -18.75 9.47
N ALA A 372 9.29 -18.13 9.66
CA ALA A 372 9.73 -17.68 10.97
C ALA A 372 8.81 -16.59 11.54
N VAL A 373 8.38 -15.62 10.71
CA VAL A 373 7.46 -14.56 11.12
C VAL A 373 6.07 -15.12 11.42
N HIS A 374 5.58 -16.07 10.63
CA HIS A 374 4.33 -16.79 10.88
C HIS A 374 4.37 -17.50 12.24
N ALA A 375 5.41 -18.30 12.49
CA ALA A 375 5.58 -19.04 13.75
C ALA A 375 5.74 -18.13 14.97
N GLU A 376 6.33 -16.94 14.80
CA GLU A 376 6.40 -15.94 15.86
C GLU A 376 5.02 -15.39 16.23
N ARG A 377 4.22 -15.01 15.22
CA ARG A 377 2.89 -14.43 15.43
C ARG A 377 1.90 -15.45 15.97
N ASP A 378 1.97 -16.68 15.47
CA ASP A 378 1.15 -17.78 15.96
C ASP A 378 1.44 -18.03 17.44
N ARG A 379 2.72 -18.10 17.83
CA ARG A 379 3.10 -18.22 19.25
C ARG A 379 2.56 -17.07 20.09
N ARG A 380 2.61 -15.83 19.58
CA ARG A 380 2.09 -14.66 20.28
C ARG A 380 0.58 -14.75 20.49
N LEU A 381 -0.18 -15.18 19.48
CA LEU A 381 -1.61 -15.44 19.59
C LEU A 381 -1.91 -16.54 20.61
N GLN A 382 -1.21 -17.68 20.53
CA GLN A 382 -1.42 -18.78 21.47
C GLN A 382 -1.10 -18.38 22.91
N ASN A 383 -0.06 -17.56 23.13
CA ASN A 383 0.25 -17.03 24.45
C ASN A 383 -0.87 -16.11 24.96
N PHE A 384 -1.37 -15.21 24.11
CA PHE A 384 -2.48 -14.32 24.48
C PHE A 384 -3.73 -15.12 24.89
N LEU A 385 -4.13 -16.12 24.09
CA LEU A 385 -5.28 -16.98 24.38
C LEU A 385 -5.09 -17.81 25.67
N ALA A 386 -3.86 -18.20 25.99
CA ALA A 386 -3.55 -18.94 27.22
C ALA A 386 -3.56 -18.05 28.46
N ASP A 387 -3.03 -16.82 28.35
CA ASP A 387 -2.95 -15.86 29.47
C ASP A 387 -4.28 -15.14 29.72
N HIS A 388 -5.10 -14.99 28.68
CA HIS A 388 -6.40 -14.33 28.69
C HIS A 388 -7.43 -15.28 28.07
N PRO A 389 -8.00 -16.23 28.84
CA PRO A 389 -9.07 -17.07 28.33
C PRO A 389 -10.27 -16.20 27.92
N PRO A 390 -11.09 -16.65 26.95
CA PRO A 390 -12.28 -15.93 26.55
C PRO A 390 -13.18 -15.67 27.77
N PRO A 391 -13.79 -14.48 27.87
CA PRO A 391 -14.72 -14.17 28.97
C PRO A 391 -15.85 -15.22 29.01
N ASP A 392 -16.24 -15.62 30.21
CA ASP A 392 -17.22 -16.70 30.44
C ASP A 392 -18.57 -16.38 29.77
N GLY A 393 -18.78 -16.85 28.53
CA GLY A 393 -19.94 -16.55 27.70
C GLY A 393 -20.11 -17.48 26.50
N GLU A 394 -20.85 -18.57 26.74
CA GLU A 394 -21.37 -19.57 25.77
C GLU A 394 -20.37 -20.58 25.18
N GLU A 395 -20.18 -21.72 25.89
CA GLU A 395 -19.80 -23.02 25.28
C GLU A 395 -20.81 -23.50 24.23
#